data_AF-A0A0M0TEF8-F1
#
_entry.id   AF-A0A0M0TEF8-F1
#
_cell.length_a   1.000
_cell.length_b   1.000
_cell.length_c   1.000
_cell.angle_alpha   90.00
_cell.angle_beta   90.00
_cell.angle_gamma   90.00
#
_symmetry.space_group_name_H-M   'P 1'
#
loop_
_entity.id
_entity.type
_entity.pdbx_description
1 polymer ?
#
loop_
_entity_poly.entity_id
_entity_poly.type
_entity_poly.pdbx_seq_one_letter_code
_entity_poly.pdbx_strand_id
1 'polypeptide(L)'
;DISRWRDTMVQALAHGLPGALGALCEVLGIPSDRAKDKEGKALIQLFCKPRPKNVAIRRATSKTHSEEWRRFVEYAALDIVAMREVHKRLPKWNYQGDELALWHYDQQINDRGVYMDIELAKSAIAAVEQEQKRLAKRTQALTEGDVQAATQRDAMLRHITTAFGIELPDMQKSTLERRIADPDLPVALRELLTIRLQASTTSTSKYKALMNGISADGR
;
A
#
# COMPACT_ATOMS: atom_id res chain seq x y z
N ASP A 1 -0.72 -28.24 10.06
CA ASP A 1 -1.60 -27.82 11.16
C ASP A 1 -1.03 -26.56 11.81
N ILE A 2 -1.84 -25.50 11.85
CA ILE A 2 -1.50 -24.19 12.38
C ILE A 2 -1.20 -24.23 13.88
N SER A 3 -1.79 -25.19 14.61
CA SER A 3 -1.58 -25.36 16.06
C SER A 3 -0.10 -25.55 16.44
N ARG A 4 0.72 -26.06 15.51
CA ARG A 4 2.15 -26.32 15.67
C ARG A 4 3.02 -25.09 15.42
N TRP A 5 2.46 -24.02 14.85
CA TRP A 5 3.23 -22.86 14.44
C TRP A 5 3.41 -21.89 15.61
N ARG A 6 4.57 -21.24 15.65
CA ARG A 6 4.92 -20.19 16.60
C ARG A 6 5.63 -19.08 15.85
N ASP A 7 5.25 -17.85 16.15
CA ASP A 7 5.78 -16.66 15.52
C ASP A 7 6.46 -15.77 16.55
N THR A 8 7.74 -15.44 16.31
CA THR A 8 8.55 -14.64 17.25
C THR A 8 8.13 -13.17 17.28
N MET A 9 7.59 -12.63 16.19
CA MET A 9 7.04 -11.29 16.16
C MET A 9 5.79 -11.21 17.04
N VAL A 10 4.88 -12.18 16.92
CA VAL A 10 3.66 -12.22 17.74
C VAL A 10 4.00 -12.46 19.21
N GLN A 11 4.94 -13.39 19.48
CA GLN A 11 5.45 -13.61 20.83
C GLN A 11 6.03 -12.32 21.43
N ALA A 12 6.77 -11.52 20.67
CA ALA A 12 7.29 -10.24 21.13
C ALA A 12 6.17 -9.24 21.43
N LEU A 13 5.21 -9.08 20.51
CA LEU A 13 4.10 -8.15 20.66
C LEU A 13 3.23 -8.46 21.88
N ALA A 14 2.99 -9.74 22.18
CA ALA A 14 2.27 -10.18 23.39
C ALA A 14 2.96 -9.75 24.71
N HIS A 15 4.23 -9.35 24.65
CA HIS A 15 5.01 -8.86 25.79
C HIS A 15 5.35 -7.37 25.69
N GLY A 16 4.70 -6.62 24.78
CA GLY A 16 4.95 -5.19 24.58
C GLY A 16 6.31 -4.86 23.95
N LEU A 17 6.96 -5.86 23.33
CA LEU A 17 8.25 -5.70 22.66
C LEU A 17 8.04 -5.35 21.17
N PRO A 18 9.05 -4.74 20.49
CA PRO A 18 8.95 -4.43 19.07
C PRO A 18 8.83 -5.71 18.21
N GLY A 19 8.05 -5.67 17.14
CA GLY A 19 7.84 -6.84 16.27
C GLY A 19 8.93 -7.09 15.22
N ALA A 20 9.79 -6.12 14.94
CA ALA A 20 10.83 -6.26 13.92
C ALA A 20 12.03 -7.06 14.43
N LEU A 21 12.44 -8.11 13.70
CA LEU A 21 13.55 -9.00 14.09
C LEU A 21 14.86 -8.25 14.42
N GLY A 22 15.21 -7.21 13.67
CA GLY A 22 16.40 -6.39 13.94
C GLY A 22 16.31 -5.65 15.28
N ALA A 23 15.17 -5.02 15.56
CA ALA A 23 14.94 -4.35 16.84
C ALA A 23 14.92 -5.34 18.01
N LEU A 24 14.38 -6.55 17.80
CA LEU A 24 14.44 -7.63 18.79
C LEU A 24 15.87 -8.08 19.08
N CYS A 25 16.73 -8.18 18.06
CA CYS A 25 18.13 -8.52 18.27
C CYS A 25 18.83 -7.47 19.15
N GLU A 26 18.57 -6.19 18.92
CA GLU A 26 19.13 -5.08 19.70
C GLU A 26 18.62 -5.10 21.15
N VAL A 27 17.29 -5.18 21.35
CA VAL A 27 16.68 -5.18 22.69
C VAL A 27 17.08 -6.41 23.52
N LEU A 28 17.22 -7.58 22.89
CA LEU A 28 17.59 -8.82 23.57
C LEU A 28 19.11 -9.05 23.66
N GLY A 29 19.93 -8.10 23.21
CA GLY A 29 21.39 -8.19 23.25
C GLY A 29 21.94 -9.39 22.48
N ILE A 30 21.37 -9.70 21.31
CA ILE A 30 21.87 -10.78 20.45
C ILE A 30 23.25 -10.38 19.89
N PRO A 31 24.29 -11.22 20.05
CA PRO A 31 25.61 -10.97 19.47
C PRO A 31 25.56 -10.69 17.97
N SER A 32 26.42 -9.80 17.48
CA SER A 32 26.39 -9.32 16.08
C SER A 32 26.61 -10.42 15.05
N ASP A 33 27.35 -11.49 15.39
CA ASP A 33 27.55 -12.69 14.56
C ASP A 33 26.26 -13.53 14.39
N ARG A 34 25.25 -13.27 15.23
CA ARG A 34 23.93 -13.94 15.23
C ARG A 34 22.77 -12.99 15.05
N ALA A 35 23.05 -11.68 14.91
CA ALA A 35 22.06 -10.66 14.71
C ALA A 35 21.69 -10.55 13.23
N LYS A 36 20.53 -9.93 12.97
CA LYS A 36 20.07 -9.64 11.62
C LYS A 36 21.07 -8.75 10.87
N ASP A 37 21.48 -9.17 9.67
CA ASP A 37 22.33 -8.38 8.79
C ASP A 37 21.56 -7.19 8.19
N LYS A 38 22.16 -5.99 8.26
CA LYS A 38 21.60 -4.74 7.73
C LYS A 38 21.69 -4.69 6.19
N GLU A 39 22.62 -5.41 5.56
CA GLU A 39 22.75 -5.49 4.10
C GLU A 39 21.63 -6.31 3.44
N GLY A 40 20.97 -7.18 4.21
CA GLY A 40 19.88 -8.04 3.72
C GLY A 40 18.70 -7.28 3.13
N LYS A 41 18.46 -6.02 3.55
CA LYS A 41 17.39 -5.18 2.97
C LYS A 41 17.60 -4.94 1.48
N ALA A 42 18.83 -4.72 1.03
CA ALA A 42 19.12 -4.51 -0.39
C ALA A 42 18.87 -5.79 -1.21
N LEU A 43 19.27 -6.95 -0.67
CA LEU A 43 19.06 -8.26 -1.29
C LEU A 43 17.57 -8.61 -1.39
N ILE A 44 16.77 -8.33 -0.35
CA ILE A 44 15.30 -8.47 -0.39
C ILE A 44 14.70 -7.57 -1.49
N GLN A 45 15.12 -6.31 -1.61
CA GLN A 45 14.61 -5.45 -2.69
C GLN A 45 15.00 -5.98 -4.07
N LEU A 46 16.20 -6.54 -4.21
CA LEU A 46 16.70 -7.07 -5.48
C LEU A 46 15.94 -8.32 -5.94
N PHE A 47 15.76 -9.30 -5.04
CA PHE A 47 15.20 -10.60 -5.39
C PHE A 47 13.69 -10.74 -5.16
N CYS A 48 13.13 -10.03 -4.19
CA CYS A 48 11.70 -10.15 -3.85
C CYS A 48 10.84 -9.04 -4.47
N LYS A 49 11.43 -8.02 -5.09
CA LYS A 49 10.68 -6.98 -5.80
C LYS A 49 11.09 -6.87 -7.26
N PRO A 50 10.12 -6.64 -8.17
CA PRO A 50 10.43 -6.33 -9.56
C PRO A 50 11.26 -5.03 -9.69
N ARG A 51 12.35 -5.05 -10.47
CA ARG A 51 13.27 -3.91 -10.72
C ARG A 51 12.70 -2.86 -11.68
N PRO A 52 12.92 -1.54 -11.51
CA PRO A 52 12.27 -0.48 -12.30
C PRO A 52 12.06 -0.78 -13.80
N LYS A 53 10.93 -0.31 -14.37
CA LYS A 53 10.50 -0.68 -15.75
C LYS A 53 11.52 -0.35 -16.85
N ASN A 54 12.44 0.58 -16.59
CA ASN A 54 13.51 0.97 -17.50
C ASN A 54 14.72 0.01 -17.48
N VAL A 55 14.68 -1.07 -16.70
CA VAL A 55 15.73 -2.09 -16.62
C VAL A 55 15.31 -3.31 -17.43
N ALA A 56 16.20 -3.78 -18.31
CA ALA A 56 15.95 -4.94 -19.18
C ALA A 56 15.62 -6.22 -18.38
N ILE A 57 16.33 -6.45 -17.27
CA ILE A 57 16.05 -7.57 -16.36
C ILE A 57 15.05 -7.12 -15.31
N ARG A 58 13.77 -7.51 -15.48
CA ARG A 58 12.69 -7.12 -14.58
C ARG A 58 12.73 -7.84 -13.23
N ARG A 59 13.25 -9.06 -13.17
CA ARG A 59 13.42 -9.84 -11.92
C ARG A 59 14.82 -10.45 -11.87
N ALA A 60 15.55 -10.13 -10.80
CA ALA A 60 16.81 -10.80 -10.53
C ALA A 60 16.54 -12.25 -10.12
N THR A 61 17.42 -13.15 -10.56
CA THR A 61 17.39 -14.59 -10.28
C THR A 61 18.80 -15.08 -9.99
N SER A 62 18.91 -16.30 -9.45
CA SER A 62 20.19 -16.98 -9.23
C SER A 62 21.08 -17.07 -10.46
N LYS A 63 20.49 -17.09 -11.67
CA LYS A 63 21.25 -17.15 -12.93
C LYS A 63 21.80 -15.79 -13.36
N THR A 64 21.07 -14.72 -13.07
CA THR A 64 21.41 -13.36 -13.52
C THR A 64 22.29 -12.58 -12.54
N HIS A 65 22.23 -12.94 -11.25
CA HIS A 65 22.90 -12.24 -10.14
C HIS A 65 23.36 -13.32 -9.15
N SER A 66 24.28 -14.19 -9.58
CA SER A 66 24.65 -15.41 -8.86
C SER A 66 25.38 -15.13 -7.55
N GLU A 67 26.24 -14.11 -7.50
CA GLU A 67 26.96 -13.72 -6.29
C GLU A 67 26.03 -13.13 -5.24
N GLU A 68 25.14 -12.22 -5.64
CA GLU A 68 24.12 -11.65 -4.76
C GLU A 68 23.13 -12.71 -4.32
N TRP A 69 22.82 -13.70 -5.17
CA TRP A 69 21.96 -14.81 -4.79
C TRP A 69 22.60 -15.66 -3.70
N ARG A 70 23.90 -15.95 -3.81
CA ARG A 70 24.63 -16.66 -2.75
C ARG A 70 24.56 -15.89 -1.43
N ARG A 71 24.82 -14.58 -1.45
CA ARG A 71 24.68 -13.69 -0.28
C ARG A 71 23.25 -13.68 0.26
N PHE A 72 22.24 -13.72 -0.61
CA PHE A 72 20.83 -13.74 -0.21
C PHE A 72 20.45 -15.04 0.52
N VAL A 73 20.99 -16.18 0.07
CA VAL A 73 20.82 -17.47 0.76
C VAL A 73 21.53 -17.47 2.11
N GLU A 74 22.77 -16.98 2.18
CA GLU A 74 23.53 -16.83 3.44
C GLU A 74 22.78 -15.93 4.43
N TYR A 75 22.29 -14.79 3.97
CA TYR A 75 21.45 -13.87 4.74
C TYR A 75 20.19 -14.55 5.29
N ALA A 76 19.48 -15.32 4.45
CA ALA A 76 18.29 -16.05 4.89
C ALA A 76 18.61 -17.09 5.97
N ALA A 77 19.78 -17.75 5.89
CA ALA A 77 20.23 -18.68 6.92
C ALA A 77 20.54 -17.96 8.25
N LEU A 78 21.18 -16.80 8.21
CA LEU A 78 21.46 -15.98 9.39
C LEU A 78 20.16 -15.49 10.06
N ASP A 79 19.16 -15.06 9.29
CA ASP A 79 17.85 -14.66 9.84
C ASP A 79 17.18 -15.82 10.61
N ILE A 80 17.32 -17.07 10.15
CA ILE A 80 16.82 -18.25 10.88
C ILE A 80 17.56 -18.43 12.21
N VAL A 81 18.89 -18.25 12.23
CA VAL A 81 19.68 -18.32 13.48
C VAL A 81 19.25 -17.22 14.45
N ALA A 82 19.11 -15.98 13.96
CA ALA A 82 18.64 -14.85 14.75
C ALA A 82 17.25 -15.11 15.35
N MET A 83 16.29 -15.57 14.54
CA MET A 83 14.94 -15.93 15.00
C MET A 83 14.95 -16.99 16.10
N ARG A 84 15.79 -18.02 15.98
CA ARG A 84 15.93 -19.07 17.01
C ARG A 84 16.51 -18.50 18.30
N GLU A 85 17.51 -17.63 18.22
CA GLU A 85 18.13 -17.00 19.39
C GLU A 85 17.18 -16.01 20.08
N VAL A 86 16.37 -15.27 19.30
CA VAL A 86 15.28 -14.43 19.80
C VAL A 86 14.22 -15.28 20.49
N HIS A 87 13.75 -16.36 19.86
CA HIS A 87 12.74 -17.25 20.44
C HIS A 87 13.17 -17.83 21.80
N LYS A 88 14.45 -18.21 21.95
CA LYS A 88 14.99 -18.74 23.22
C LYS A 88 14.95 -17.71 24.35
N ARG A 89 15.11 -16.42 24.03
CA ARG A 89 15.18 -15.32 25.02
C ARG A 89 13.83 -14.66 25.28
N LEU A 90 12.89 -14.77 24.33
CA LEU A 90 11.57 -14.20 24.51
C LEU A 90 10.81 -14.94 25.63
N PRO A 91 10.16 -14.19 26.54
CA PRO A 91 9.27 -14.79 27.53
C PRO A 91 8.08 -15.49 26.88
N LYS A 92 7.48 -16.44 27.60
CA LYS A 92 6.37 -17.28 27.10
C LYS A 92 5.05 -17.04 27.83
N TRP A 93 5.06 -16.35 28.97
CA TRP A 93 3.92 -16.29 29.88
C TRP A 93 2.71 -15.54 29.30
N ASN A 94 2.91 -14.58 28.40
CA ASN A 94 1.82 -13.92 27.66
C ASN A 94 1.55 -14.54 26.28
N TYR A 95 2.38 -15.47 25.80
CA TYR A 95 2.24 -16.08 24.47
C TYR A 95 1.76 -17.54 24.58
N GLN A 96 0.58 -17.69 25.16
CA GLN A 96 -0.11 -18.94 25.44
C GLN A 96 -1.61 -18.67 25.63
N GLY A 97 -2.43 -19.72 25.68
CA GLY A 97 -3.88 -19.57 25.87
C GLY A 97 -4.52 -18.75 24.75
N ASP A 98 -5.35 -17.78 25.13
CA ASP A 98 -6.20 -17.00 24.23
C ASP A 98 -5.40 -16.19 23.20
N GLU A 99 -4.29 -15.56 23.59
CA GLU A 99 -3.46 -14.76 22.66
C GLU A 99 -2.88 -15.59 21.51
N LEU A 100 -2.40 -16.80 21.82
CA LEU A 100 -1.90 -17.72 20.80
C LEU A 100 -3.05 -18.27 19.95
N ALA A 101 -4.19 -18.57 20.56
CA ALA A 101 -5.38 -19.06 19.87
C ALA A 101 -5.94 -18.01 18.90
N LEU A 102 -5.97 -16.73 19.29
CA LEU A 102 -6.37 -15.61 18.44
C LEU A 102 -5.44 -15.48 17.23
N TRP A 103 -4.12 -15.61 17.43
CA TRP A 103 -3.19 -15.62 16.31
C TRP A 103 -3.43 -16.82 15.37
N HIS A 104 -3.61 -18.03 15.90
CA HIS A 104 -3.94 -19.20 15.06
C HIS A 104 -5.24 -19.01 14.29
N TYR A 105 -6.25 -18.38 14.90
CA TYR A 105 -7.52 -18.08 14.25
C TYR A 105 -7.37 -17.04 13.14
N ASP A 106 -6.57 -15.99 13.35
CA ASP A 106 -6.21 -15.02 12.32
C ASP A 106 -5.54 -15.70 11.11
N GLN A 107 -4.59 -16.62 11.33
CA GLN A 107 -3.97 -17.37 10.23
C GLN A 107 -4.99 -18.23 9.47
N GLN A 108 -5.92 -18.89 10.17
CA GLN A 108 -6.99 -19.64 9.52
C GLN A 108 -7.93 -18.75 8.71
N ILE A 109 -8.27 -17.56 9.21
CA ILE A 109 -9.08 -16.58 8.47
C ILE A 109 -8.36 -16.15 7.20
N ASN A 110 -7.07 -15.82 7.30
CA ASN A 110 -6.25 -15.37 6.17
C ASN A 110 -6.05 -16.47 5.13
N ASP A 111 -5.72 -17.69 5.55
CA ASP A 111 -5.57 -18.85 4.66
C ASP A 111 -6.88 -19.19 3.94
N ARG A 112 -8.02 -19.03 4.63
CA ARG A 112 -9.35 -19.23 4.05
C ARG A 112 -9.74 -18.12 3.08
N GLY A 113 -9.21 -16.90 3.22
CA GLY A 113 -9.61 -15.73 2.45
C GLY A 113 -11.05 -15.27 2.71
N VAL A 114 -11.50 -14.26 1.96
CA VAL A 114 -12.86 -13.70 2.00
C VAL A 114 -13.43 -13.73 0.60
N TYR A 115 -14.59 -14.36 0.41
CA TYR A 115 -15.21 -14.41 -0.91
C TYR A 115 -15.71 -13.04 -1.34
N MET A 116 -15.28 -12.61 -2.52
CA MET A 116 -15.55 -11.27 -3.02
C MET A 116 -16.57 -11.32 -4.15
N ASP A 117 -17.47 -10.34 -4.19
CA ASP A 117 -18.37 -10.13 -5.32
C ASP A 117 -17.59 -9.52 -6.49
N ILE A 118 -17.08 -10.40 -7.35
CA ILE A 118 -16.24 -10.04 -8.49
C ILE A 118 -17.02 -9.23 -9.53
N GLU A 119 -18.28 -9.59 -9.76
CA GLU A 119 -19.09 -8.92 -10.78
C GLU A 119 -19.45 -7.51 -10.32
N LEU A 120 -19.81 -7.32 -9.06
CA LEU A 120 -19.98 -5.98 -8.48
C LEU A 120 -18.69 -5.16 -8.62
N ALA A 121 -17.52 -5.73 -8.30
CA ALA A 121 -16.24 -5.02 -8.40
C ALA A 121 -15.93 -4.61 -9.85
N LYS A 122 -16.14 -5.49 -10.83
CA LYS A 122 -15.96 -5.19 -12.26
C LYS A 122 -16.93 -4.09 -12.72
N SER A 123 -18.22 -4.22 -12.40
CA SER A 123 -19.24 -3.23 -12.77
C SER A 123 -18.94 -1.87 -12.13
N ALA A 124 -18.50 -1.84 -10.88
CA ALA A 124 -18.10 -0.60 -10.20
C ALA A 124 -16.89 0.06 -10.89
N ILE A 125 -15.86 -0.72 -11.25
CA ILE A 125 -14.70 -0.20 -12.00
C ILE A 125 -15.14 0.38 -13.34
N ALA A 126 -15.97 -0.35 -14.10
CA ALA A 126 -16.47 0.10 -15.40
C ALA A 126 -17.31 1.39 -15.29
N ALA A 127 -18.21 1.46 -14.31
CA ALA A 127 -19.04 2.63 -14.07
C ALA A 127 -18.20 3.87 -13.74
N VAL A 128 -17.18 3.74 -12.88
CA VAL A 128 -16.31 4.88 -12.58
C VAL A 128 -15.44 5.26 -13.76
N GLU A 129 -14.96 4.31 -14.56
CA GLU A 129 -14.19 4.66 -15.77
C GLU A 129 -15.03 5.40 -16.81
N GLN A 130 -16.31 5.06 -16.96
CA GLN A 130 -17.25 5.82 -17.79
C GLN A 130 -17.46 7.23 -17.23
N GLU A 131 -17.67 7.35 -15.91
CA GLU A 131 -17.91 8.64 -15.27
C GLU A 131 -16.67 9.55 -15.34
N GLN A 132 -15.47 9.00 -15.15
CA GLN A 132 -14.22 9.75 -15.33
C GLN A 132 -14.06 10.30 -16.75
N LYS A 133 -14.43 9.52 -17.78
CA LYS A 133 -14.45 10.01 -19.17
C LYS A 133 -15.46 11.14 -19.36
N ARG A 134 -16.64 11.03 -18.75
CA ARG A 134 -17.68 12.08 -18.80
C ARG A 134 -17.19 13.38 -18.13
N LEU A 135 -16.63 13.27 -16.94
CA LEU A 135 -16.08 14.40 -16.18
C LEU A 135 -14.88 15.04 -16.90
N ALA A 136 -14.00 14.25 -17.53
CA ALA A 136 -12.89 14.77 -18.33
C ALA A 136 -13.40 15.57 -19.54
N LYS A 137 -14.39 15.05 -20.28
CA LYS A 137 -15.02 15.80 -21.39
C LYS A 137 -15.65 17.10 -20.92
N ARG A 138 -16.35 17.09 -19.78
CA ARG A 138 -16.95 18.31 -19.20
C ARG A 138 -15.89 19.29 -18.75
N THR A 139 -14.79 18.82 -18.16
CA THR A 139 -13.63 19.64 -17.80
C THR A 139 -13.08 20.34 -19.04
N GLN A 140 -12.78 19.59 -20.10
CA GLN A 140 -12.27 20.14 -21.34
C GLN A 140 -13.21 21.19 -21.95
N ALA A 141 -14.52 20.97 -21.90
CA ALA A 141 -15.50 21.94 -22.40
C ALA A 141 -15.51 23.23 -21.56
N LEU A 142 -15.43 23.13 -20.22
CA LEU A 142 -15.42 24.29 -19.32
C LEU A 142 -14.11 25.08 -19.37
N THR A 143 -13.00 24.42 -19.71
CA THR A 143 -11.67 25.03 -19.75
C THR A 143 -11.17 25.26 -21.17
N GLU A 144 -12.03 25.13 -22.19
CA GLU A 144 -11.67 25.24 -23.61
C GLU A 144 -10.44 24.40 -24.02
N GLY A 145 -10.30 23.21 -23.41
CA GLY A 145 -9.21 22.27 -23.65
C GLY A 145 -7.92 22.51 -22.85
N ASP A 146 -7.82 23.58 -22.06
CA ASP A 146 -6.63 23.89 -21.25
C ASP A 146 -6.35 22.81 -20.19
N VAL A 147 -7.40 22.22 -19.62
CA VAL A 147 -7.31 21.11 -18.67
C VAL A 147 -7.95 19.86 -19.27
N GLN A 148 -7.16 18.79 -19.40
CA GLN A 148 -7.61 17.54 -20.01
C GLN A 148 -8.46 16.69 -19.06
N ALA A 149 -8.16 16.73 -17.77
CA ALA A 149 -8.94 16.08 -16.74
C ALA A 149 -8.82 16.85 -15.43
N ALA A 150 -9.93 16.97 -14.68
CA ALA A 150 -9.93 17.68 -13.42
C ALA A 150 -8.97 17.06 -12.39
N THR A 151 -8.47 15.84 -12.59
CA THR A 151 -7.44 15.20 -11.75
C THR A 151 -6.04 15.85 -11.90
N GLN A 152 -5.78 16.61 -12.96
CA GLN A 152 -4.51 17.31 -13.22
C GLN A 152 -4.34 18.55 -12.35
N ARG A 153 -3.86 18.35 -11.10
CA ARG A 153 -3.75 19.40 -10.07
C ARG A 153 -3.15 20.71 -10.60
N ASP A 154 -1.96 20.65 -11.19
CA ASP A 154 -1.22 21.86 -11.57
C ASP A 154 -1.86 22.56 -12.77
N ALA A 155 -2.46 21.80 -13.70
CA ALA A 155 -3.20 22.39 -14.82
C ALA A 155 -4.46 23.10 -14.32
N MET A 156 -5.21 22.49 -13.39
CA MET A 156 -6.37 23.12 -12.76
C MET A 156 -5.99 24.40 -12.02
N LEU A 157 -4.93 24.38 -11.20
CA LEU A 157 -4.49 25.58 -10.47
C LEU A 157 -4.12 26.71 -11.43
N ARG A 158 -3.33 26.41 -12.47
CA ARG A 158 -2.98 27.41 -13.50
C ARG A 158 -4.21 27.96 -14.20
N HIS A 159 -5.11 27.09 -14.66
CA HIS A 159 -6.33 27.51 -15.35
C HIS A 159 -7.20 28.43 -14.49
N ILE A 160 -7.40 28.08 -13.21
CA ILE A 160 -8.22 28.87 -12.29
C ILE A 160 -7.62 30.26 -12.08
N THR A 161 -6.30 30.34 -11.86
CA THR A 161 -5.61 31.62 -11.70
C THR A 161 -5.70 32.46 -12.98
N THR A 162 -5.46 31.87 -14.15
CA THR A 162 -5.46 32.61 -15.42
C THR A 162 -6.86 33.05 -15.86
N ALA A 163 -7.86 32.19 -15.74
CA ALA A 163 -9.22 32.47 -16.24
C ALA A 163 -10.09 33.25 -15.24
N PHE A 164 -9.88 33.07 -13.93
CA PHE A 164 -10.73 33.66 -12.89
C PHE A 164 -9.99 34.63 -11.95
N GLY A 165 -8.66 34.73 -12.03
CA GLY A 165 -7.87 35.60 -11.14
C GLY A 165 -7.89 35.13 -9.67
N ILE A 166 -8.29 33.89 -9.41
CA ILE A 166 -8.43 33.33 -8.05
C ILE A 166 -7.28 32.36 -7.78
N GLU A 167 -6.56 32.58 -6.69
CA GLU A 167 -5.56 31.64 -6.21
C GLU A 167 -6.16 30.70 -5.15
N LEU A 168 -5.88 29.41 -5.32
CA LEU A 168 -6.20 28.38 -4.34
C LEU A 168 -4.90 27.84 -3.73
N PRO A 169 -4.83 27.69 -2.39
CA PRO A 169 -3.62 27.20 -1.73
C PRO A 169 -3.36 25.71 -2.05
N ASP A 170 -4.42 24.96 -2.34
CA ASP A 170 -4.37 23.54 -2.65
C ASP A 170 -5.67 23.09 -3.36
N MET A 171 -5.73 21.80 -3.69
CA MET A 171 -6.89 21.12 -4.27
C MET A 171 -7.50 20.10 -3.28
N GLN A 172 -7.34 20.35 -1.98
CA GLN A 172 -7.89 19.47 -0.94
C GLN A 172 -9.41 19.63 -0.84
N LYS A 173 -10.07 18.54 -0.46
CA LYS A 173 -11.54 18.47 -0.39
C LYS A 173 -12.14 19.63 0.44
N SER A 174 -11.61 19.87 1.64
CA SER A 174 -12.07 20.93 2.55
C SER A 174 -11.92 22.34 1.95
N THR A 175 -10.79 22.61 1.29
CA THR A 175 -10.54 23.89 0.62
C THR A 175 -11.56 24.13 -0.50
N LEU A 176 -11.81 23.11 -1.31
CA LEU A 176 -12.74 23.20 -2.44
C LEU A 176 -14.19 23.34 -1.97
N GLU A 177 -14.63 22.56 -0.99
CA GLU A 177 -15.99 22.64 -0.42
C GLU A 177 -16.26 24.03 0.17
N ARG A 178 -15.30 24.60 0.91
CA ARG A 178 -15.41 25.97 1.44
C ARG A 178 -15.56 27.00 0.33
N ARG A 179 -14.78 26.88 -0.76
CA ARG A 179 -14.88 27.80 -1.91
C ARG A 179 -16.19 27.63 -2.66
N ILE A 180 -16.66 26.39 -2.85
CA ILE A 180 -17.96 26.10 -3.45
C ILE A 180 -19.13 26.62 -2.60
N ALA A 181 -18.94 26.85 -1.30
CA ALA A 181 -19.96 27.46 -0.45
C ALA A 181 -19.99 29.00 -0.53
N ASP A 182 -18.96 29.63 -1.08
CA ASP A 182 -18.86 31.09 -1.22
C ASP A 182 -19.89 31.60 -2.27
N PRO A 183 -20.82 32.49 -1.91
CA PRO A 183 -21.83 33.02 -2.84
C PRO A 183 -21.20 33.77 -4.03
N ASP A 184 -20.06 34.43 -3.81
CA ASP A 184 -19.43 35.29 -4.82
C ASP A 184 -18.56 34.50 -5.81
N LEU A 185 -18.40 33.18 -5.59
CA LEU A 185 -17.65 32.33 -6.50
C LEU A 185 -18.34 32.26 -7.88
N PRO A 186 -17.63 32.58 -8.98
CA PRO A 186 -18.18 32.47 -10.33
C PRO A 186 -18.78 31.08 -10.60
N VAL A 187 -19.96 31.05 -11.22
CA VAL A 187 -20.72 29.80 -11.46
C VAL A 187 -19.89 28.76 -12.22
N ALA A 188 -19.15 29.19 -13.26
CA ALA A 188 -18.28 28.30 -14.03
C ALA A 188 -17.16 27.68 -13.18
N LEU A 189 -16.55 28.47 -12.28
CA LEU A 189 -15.54 27.96 -11.36
C LEU A 189 -16.16 27.00 -10.33
N ARG A 190 -17.35 27.31 -9.80
CA ARG A 190 -18.09 26.43 -8.87
C ARG A 190 -18.35 25.07 -9.49
N GLU A 191 -18.79 25.04 -10.75
CA GLU A 191 -18.99 23.81 -11.50
C GLU A 191 -17.68 23.03 -11.66
N LEU A 192 -16.60 23.72 -12.07
CA LEU A 192 -15.29 23.13 -12.27
C LEU A 192 -14.71 22.51 -10.98
N LEU A 193 -14.87 23.19 -9.84
CA LEU A 193 -14.46 22.66 -8.53
C LEU A 193 -15.32 21.46 -8.09
N THR A 194 -16.62 21.47 -8.41
CA THR A 194 -17.52 20.34 -8.14
C THR A 194 -17.09 19.10 -8.94
N ILE A 195 -16.75 19.29 -10.23
CA ILE A 195 -16.22 18.22 -11.09
C ILE A 195 -14.91 17.67 -10.53
N ARG A 196 -14.00 18.54 -10.06
CA ARG A 196 -12.75 18.13 -9.40
C ARG A 196 -13.02 17.23 -8.19
N LEU A 197 -13.99 17.58 -7.34
CA LEU A 197 -14.35 16.79 -6.17
C LEU A 197 -14.86 15.40 -6.58
N GLN A 198 -15.76 15.33 -7.55
CA GLN A 198 -16.30 14.06 -8.06
C GLN A 198 -15.19 13.18 -8.67
N ALA A 199 -14.34 13.77 -9.52
CA ALA A 199 -13.26 13.07 -10.20
C ALA A 199 -12.16 12.55 -9.24
N SER A 200 -12.02 13.13 -8.05
CA SER A 200 -10.98 12.74 -7.08
C SER A 200 -11.40 11.61 -6.13
N THR A 201 -12.56 10.97 -6.36
CA THR A 201 -13.05 9.88 -5.52
C THR A 201 -12.12 8.68 -5.53
N THR A 202 -11.72 8.20 -4.35
CA THR A 202 -10.73 7.11 -4.18
C THR A 202 -11.33 5.71 -4.16
N SER A 203 -12.66 5.57 -4.22
CA SER A 203 -13.34 4.27 -4.06
C SER A 203 -12.96 3.24 -5.12
N THR A 204 -12.49 3.65 -6.31
CA THR A 204 -12.04 2.71 -7.36
C THR A 204 -10.74 1.99 -7.07
N SER A 205 -9.82 2.61 -6.34
CA SER A 205 -8.54 1.96 -6.05
C SER A 205 -8.74 0.73 -5.18
N LYS A 206 -9.77 0.73 -4.31
CA LYS A 206 -10.17 -0.41 -3.49
C LYS A 206 -10.65 -1.58 -4.36
N TYR A 207 -11.54 -1.33 -5.32
CA TYR A 207 -11.98 -2.38 -6.25
C TYR A 207 -10.84 -2.90 -7.11
N LYS A 208 -9.94 -2.03 -7.60
CA LYS A 208 -8.76 -2.47 -8.36
C LYS A 208 -7.79 -3.30 -7.51
N ALA A 209 -7.57 -2.92 -6.25
CA ALA A 209 -6.75 -3.69 -5.31
C ALA A 209 -7.36 -5.06 -5.01
N LEU A 210 -8.67 -5.10 -4.76
CA LEU A 210 -9.44 -6.34 -4.62
C LEU A 210 -9.28 -7.22 -5.86
N MET A 211 -9.50 -6.67 -7.06
CA MET A 211 -9.36 -7.43 -8.31
C MET A 211 -7.96 -8.00 -8.54
N ASN A 212 -6.92 -7.32 -8.06
CA ASN A 212 -5.54 -7.82 -8.12
C ASN A 212 -5.21 -8.86 -7.04
N GLY A 213 -6.02 -8.93 -5.98
CA GLY A 213 -5.82 -9.82 -4.83
C GLY A 213 -6.64 -11.11 -4.87
N ILE A 214 -7.60 -11.23 -5.80
CA ILE A 214 -8.43 -12.42 -5.94
C ILE A 214 -7.61 -13.64 -6.39
N SER A 215 -7.79 -14.73 -5.66
CA SER A 215 -7.30 -16.08 -5.96
C SER A 215 -8.27 -16.85 -6.86
N ALA A 216 -7.85 -18.02 -7.34
CA ALA A 216 -8.62 -18.82 -8.30
C ALA A 216 -10.01 -19.28 -7.79
N ASP A 217 -10.22 -19.29 -6.48
CA ASP A 217 -11.48 -19.65 -5.81
C ASP A 217 -12.40 -18.43 -5.54
N GLY A 218 -12.02 -17.25 -6.03
CA GLY A 218 -12.80 -16.02 -5.89
C GLY A 218 -12.65 -15.30 -4.54
N ARG A 219 -11.61 -15.65 -3.78
CA ARG A 219 -11.30 -15.06 -2.47
C ARG A 219 -10.03 -14.22 -2.48
#